data_AF-G4YSU6-F1
#
_entry.id   AF-G4YSU6-F1
#
_cell.length_a   1.000
_cell.length_b   1.000
_cell.length_c   1.000
_cell.angle_alpha   90.00
_cell.angle_beta   90.00
_cell.angle_gamma   90.00
#
_symmetry.space_group_name_H-M   'P 1'
#
loop_
_entity.id
_entity.type
_entity.pdbx_description
1 polymer ?
#
loop_
_entity_poly.entity_id
_entity_poly.type
_entity_poly.pdbx_seq_one_letter_code
_entity_poly.pdbx_strand_id
1 'polypeptide(L)'
;MYIASLKTSSGLHIAERTRVEKAFQDHGELGLFSLFITREFKNRIQDWTNEGLKLLGKAETIDSEFDAYIGLELAMSICPLNEITEFWSERRFLGQHDFSMTMSRARFQEIRGRVKLHPLDMTPGDGKDPLWHSHIVLEHMQTKFAQIATPYGASSFDECTVRTKARTRAKFYMPSKPEKYGIVSTPLLGGNRYTFTASGTMGRAIG
;
A
#
# COMPACT_ATOMS: atom_id res chain seq x y z
N MET A 1 -7.42 20.35 -15.59
CA MET A 1 -7.20 19.45 -16.75
C MET A 1 -7.08 17.97 -16.32
N TYR A 2 -6.32 17.63 -15.28
CA TYR A 2 -6.14 16.26 -14.77
C TYR A 2 -7.45 15.55 -14.33
N ILE A 3 -8.24 16.14 -13.41
CA ILE A 3 -9.51 15.55 -12.94
C ILE A 3 -10.53 15.40 -14.09
N ALA A 4 -10.54 16.31 -15.06
CA ALA A 4 -11.40 16.22 -16.24
C ALA A 4 -11.00 15.05 -17.15
N SER A 5 -9.69 14.81 -17.32
CA SER A 5 -9.19 13.65 -18.06
C SER A 5 -9.50 12.32 -17.36
N LEU A 6 -9.45 12.27 -16.02
CA LEU A 6 -9.96 11.12 -15.27
C LEU A 6 -11.43 10.89 -15.62
N LYS A 7 -12.29 11.92 -15.56
CA LYS A 7 -13.72 11.80 -15.85
C LYS A 7 -14.03 11.22 -17.24
N THR A 8 -13.39 11.73 -18.29
CA THR A 8 -13.70 11.33 -19.68
C THR A 8 -13.15 9.96 -20.04
N SER A 9 -12.15 9.46 -19.30
CA SER A 9 -11.37 8.28 -19.67
C SER A 9 -11.45 7.12 -18.67
N SER A 10 -12.19 7.23 -17.56
CA SER A 10 -12.06 6.29 -16.42
C SER A 10 -13.22 5.33 -16.17
N GLY A 11 -14.41 5.55 -16.74
CA GLY A 11 -15.59 4.73 -16.40
C GLY A 11 -15.90 4.74 -14.89
N LEU A 12 -15.54 5.84 -14.21
CA LEU A 12 -15.56 5.98 -12.76
C LEU A 12 -16.66 6.94 -12.33
N HIS A 13 -17.52 6.51 -11.40
CA HIS A 13 -18.42 7.42 -10.69
C HIS A 13 -17.74 7.87 -9.39
N ILE A 14 -17.32 9.14 -9.35
CA ILE A 14 -16.78 9.76 -8.13
C ILE A 14 -17.95 10.21 -7.27
N ALA A 15 -18.21 9.50 -6.16
CA ALA A 15 -19.34 9.77 -5.28
C ALA A 15 -19.18 11.09 -4.51
N GLU A 16 -17.97 11.39 -4.02
CA GLU A 16 -17.68 12.61 -3.25
C GLU A 16 -16.93 13.68 -4.08
N ARG A 17 -17.48 14.06 -5.23
CA ARG A 17 -16.81 14.97 -6.19
C ARG A 17 -16.26 16.25 -5.56
N THR A 18 -17.06 16.96 -4.77
CA THR A 18 -16.65 18.22 -4.14
C THR A 18 -15.46 18.03 -3.21
N ARG A 19 -15.41 16.90 -2.48
CA ARG A 19 -14.28 16.58 -1.59
C ARG A 19 -13.03 16.26 -2.39
N VAL A 20 -13.13 15.50 -3.48
CA VAL A 20 -11.99 15.15 -4.34
C VAL A 20 -11.40 16.40 -5.00
N GLU A 21 -12.26 17.27 -5.54
CA GLU A 21 -11.84 18.52 -6.18
C GLU A 21 -11.20 19.47 -5.16
N LYS A 22 -11.79 19.60 -3.97
CA LYS A 22 -11.22 20.39 -2.88
C LYS A 22 -9.87 19.85 -2.42
N ALA A 23 -9.74 18.54 -2.20
CA ALA A 23 -8.49 17.93 -1.76
C ALA A 23 -7.34 18.19 -2.75
N PHE A 24 -7.61 18.09 -4.05
CA PHE A 24 -6.62 18.43 -5.08
C PHE A 24 -6.31 19.93 -5.14
N GLN A 25 -7.28 20.80 -4.92
CA GLN A 25 -7.05 22.24 -4.88
C GLN A 25 -6.20 22.66 -3.67
N ASP A 26 -6.46 22.07 -2.50
CA ASP A 26 -5.78 22.40 -1.26
C ASP A 26 -4.33 21.89 -1.25
N HIS A 27 -4.09 20.66 -1.75
CA HIS A 27 -2.82 19.95 -1.59
C HIS A 27 -2.35 19.13 -2.81
N GLY A 28 -2.90 19.35 -4.01
CA GLY A 28 -2.47 18.64 -5.22
C GLY A 28 -2.59 17.11 -5.12
N GLU A 29 -1.60 16.40 -5.63
CA GLU A 29 -1.51 14.93 -5.59
C GLU A 29 -1.46 14.39 -4.16
N LEU A 30 -0.80 15.11 -3.24
CA LEU A 30 -0.77 14.75 -1.83
C LEU A 30 -2.19 14.78 -1.23
N GLY A 31 -2.99 15.78 -1.60
CA GLY A 31 -4.39 15.86 -1.19
C GLY A 31 -5.22 14.68 -1.67
N LEU A 32 -5.01 14.23 -2.91
CA LEU A 32 -5.65 13.03 -3.43
C LEU A 32 -5.20 11.76 -2.70
N PHE A 33 -3.90 11.63 -2.42
CA PHE A 33 -3.35 10.53 -1.63
C PHE A 33 -3.96 10.46 -0.23
N SER A 34 -4.11 11.61 0.43
CA SER A 34 -4.70 11.73 1.77
C SER A 34 -6.19 11.35 1.86
N LEU A 35 -6.89 11.24 0.74
CA LEU A 35 -8.26 10.69 0.73
C LEU A 35 -8.27 9.20 1.08
N PHE A 36 -7.25 8.45 0.63
CA PHE A 36 -7.11 7.02 0.86
C PHE A 36 -6.29 6.76 2.13
N ILE A 37 -5.13 7.39 2.26
CA ILE A 37 -4.28 7.32 3.46
C ILE A 37 -4.61 8.52 4.34
N THR A 38 -5.67 8.39 5.14
CA THR A 38 -6.07 9.49 6.04
C THR A 38 -5.04 9.68 7.15
N ARG A 39 -5.00 10.88 7.73
CA ARG A 39 -4.09 11.19 8.84
C ARG A 39 -4.29 10.21 10.00
N GLU A 40 -5.53 9.93 10.37
CA GLU A 40 -5.86 9.02 11.47
C GLU A 40 -5.39 7.59 11.20
N PHE A 41 -5.47 7.15 9.95
CA PHE A 41 -4.99 5.82 9.56
C PHE A 41 -3.46 5.75 9.57
N LYS A 42 -2.78 6.74 9.01
CA LYS A 42 -1.33 6.86 9.05
C LYS A 42 -0.81 6.90 10.50
N ASN A 43 -1.43 7.70 11.36
CA ASN A 43 -1.05 7.81 12.76
C ASN A 43 -1.15 6.47 13.48
N ARG A 44 -2.20 5.67 13.25
CA ARG A 44 -2.29 4.32 13.82
C ARG A 44 -1.13 3.41 13.41
N ILE A 45 -0.76 3.42 12.12
CA ILE A 45 0.38 2.64 11.62
C ILE A 45 1.69 3.12 12.27
N GLN A 46 1.85 4.44 12.40
CA GLN A 46 3.00 5.06 13.05
C GLN A 46 3.09 4.66 14.52
N ASP A 47 1.97 4.71 15.26
CA ASP A 47 1.89 4.33 16.67
C ASP A 47 2.34 2.88 16.88
N TRP A 48 1.78 1.93 16.11
CA TRP A 48 2.17 0.51 16.19
C TRP A 48 3.63 0.27 15.80
N THR A 49 4.14 1.05 14.84
CA THR A 49 5.55 1.02 14.45
C THR A 49 6.45 1.54 15.58
N ASN A 50 6.04 2.64 16.22
CA ASN A 50 6.75 3.26 17.35
C ASN A 50 6.77 2.36 18.58
N GLU A 51 5.69 1.65 18.89
CA GLU A 51 5.71 0.62 19.94
C GLU A 51 6.76 -0.47 19.62
N GLY A 52 6.84 -0.92 18.37
CA GLY A 52 7.85 -1.88 17.92
C GLY A 52 9.29 -1.36 17.96
N LEU A 53 9.49 -0.05 17.80
CA LEU A 53 10.79 0.63 17.95
C LEU A 53 11.18 0.75 19.43
N LYS A 54 10.23 1.14 20.30
CA LYS A 54 10.43 1.23 21.76
C LYS A 54 10.92 -0.07 22.37
N LEU A 55 10.34 -1.20 21.94
CA LEU A 55 10.73 -2.53 22.43
C LEU A 55 12.20 -2.89 22.16
N LEU A 56 12.88 -2.20 21.25
CA LEU A 56 14.32 -2.36 21.00
C LEU A 56 15.19 -1.26 21.63
N GLY A 57 14.60 -0.30 22.33
CA GLY A 57 15.30 0.92 22.75
C GLY A 57 15.70 1.81 21.56
N LYS A 58 14.94 1.76 20.45
CA LYS A 58 15.13 2.66 19.30
C LYS A 58 14.25 3.89 19.44
N ALA A 59 14.72 5.01 18.88
CA ALA A 59 13.97 6.25 18.88
C ALA A 59 12.68 6.13 18.05
N GLU A 60 11.58 6.65 18.59
CA GLU A 60 10.30 6.78 17.90
C GLU A 60 10.41 7.68 16.68
N THR A 61 9.47 7.52 15.77
CA THR A 61 9.28 8.40 14.61
C THR A 61 8.30 9.51 14.92
N ILE A 62 8.59 10.72 14.43
CA ILE A 62 7.65 11.85 14.40
C ILE A 62 6.91 11.90 13.05
N ASP A 63 5.78 12.62 12.97
CA ASP A 63 4.92 12.67 11.78
C ASP A 63 5.68 12.92 10.48
N SER A 64 6.57 13.93 10.48
CA SER A 64 7.37 14.30 9.30
C SER A 64 8.39 13.24 8.92
N GLU A 65 8.97 12.53 9.89
CA GLU A 65 9.92 11.45 9.64
C GLU A 65 9.19 10.23 9.05
N PHE A 66 8.00 9.91 9.56
CA PHE A 66 7.19 8.82 9.05
C PHE A 66 6.64 9.12 7.65
N ASP A 67 6.25 10.36 7.38
CA ASP A 67 5.90 10.83 6.03
C ASP A 67 7.07 10.73 5.06
N ALA A 68 8.28 11.13 5.49
CA ALA A 68 9.49 10.97 4.70
C ALA A 68 9.77 9.49 4.38
N TYR A 69 9.61 8.60 5.37
CA TYR A 69 9.71 7.15 5.16
C TYR A 69 8.71 6.64 4.11
N ILE A 70 7.43 7.00 4.20
CA ILE A 70 6.40 6.63 3.22
C ILE A 70 6.74 7.18 1.83
N GLY A 71 7.21 8.44 1.75
CA GLY A 71 7.63 9.06 0.51
C GLY A 71 8.76 8.30 -0.19
N LEU A 72 9.76 7.85 0.58
CA LEU A 72 10.85 7.03 0.05
C LEU A 72 10.38 5.64 -0.40
N GLU A 73 9.46 5.00 0.32
CA GLU A 73 8.82 3.74 -0.12
C GLU A 73 8.10 3.91 -1.46
N LEU A 74 7.35 5.00 -1.63
CA LEU A 74 6.68 5.33 -2.89
C LEU A 74 7.70 5.61 -4.00
N ALA A 75 8.76 6.38 -3.74
CA ALA A 75 9.79 6.69 -4.72
C ALA A 75 10.49 5.42 -5.25
N MET A 76 10.75 4.43 -4.39
CA MET A 76 11.32 3.14 -4.81
C MET A 76 10.37 2.32 -5.68
N SER A 77 9.05 2.50 -5.54
CA SER A 77 8.08 1.84 -6.43
C SER A 77 8.08 2.41 -7.84
N ILE A 78 8.50 3.68 -8.00
CA ILE A 78 8.57 4.38 -9.28
C ILE A 78 9.89 4.08 -9.98
N CYS A 79 11.01 4.11 -9.26
CA CYS A 79 12.34 3.83 -9.77
C CYS A 79 12.97 2.65 -9.01
N PRO A 80 12.69 1.40 -9.41
CA PRO A 80 13.19 0.23 -8.68
C PRO A 80 14.67 -0.02 -8.99
N LEU A 81 15.45 -0.26 -7.93
CA LEU A 81 16.80 -0.81 -7.97
C LEU A 81 16.80 -2.26 -7.48
N ASN A 82 17.90 -2.98 -7.69
CA ASN A 82 17.97 -4.40 -7.32
C ASN A 82 18.03 -4.58 -5.81
N GLU A 83 18.78 -3.70 -5.12
CA GLU A 83 18.85 -3.70 -3.67
C GLU A 83 18.47 -2.33 -3.09
N ILE A 84 17.75 -2.34 -1.96
CA ILE A 84 17.33 -1.12 -1.26
C ILE A 84 18.54 -0.27 -0.85
N THR A 85 19.67 -0.90 -0.55
CA THR A 85 20.91 -0.21 -0.17
C THR A 85 21.51 0.60 -1.32
N GLU A 86 21.19 0.26 -2.57
CA GLU A 86 21.73 0.93 -3.77
C GLU A 86 21.21 2.37 -3.90
N PHE A 87 20.03 2.69 -3.35
CA PHE A 87 19.50 4.05 -3.33
C PHE A 87 20.37 5.03 -2.51
N TRP A 88 21.18 4.52 -1.59
CA TRP A 88 22.13 5.30 -0.77
C TRP A 88 23.59 5.02 -1.16
N SER A 89 23.85 4.44 -2.33
CA SER A 89 25.22 4.14 -2.78
C SER A 89 25.92 5.38 -3.33
N GLU A 90 27.24 5.42 -3.21
CA GLU A 90 28.08 6.42 -3.90
C GLU A 90 28.66 5.90 -5.22
N ARG A 91 28.30 4.66 -5.61
CA ARG A 91 28.80 4.02 -6.84
C ARG A 91 28.23 4.72 -8.07
N ARG A 92 29.02 4.81 -9.14
CA ARG A 92 28.54 5.32 -10.43
C ARG A 92 27.31 4.52 -10.90
N PHE A 93 26.32 5.24 -11.41
CA PHE A 93 25.00 4.71 -11.86
C PHE A 93 24.08 4.19 -10.76
N LEU A 94 24.49 4.27 -9.49
CA LEU A 94 23.67 3.99 -8.31
C LEU A 94 23.61 5.24 -7.44
N GLY A 95 22.83 5.19 -6.36
CA GLY A 95 22.63 6.32 -5.45
C GLY A 95 21.64 7.33 -5.99
N GLN A 96 20.66 7.68 -5.17
CA GLN A 96 19.78 8.80 -5.43
C GLN A 96 19.99 9.87 -4.37
N HIS A 97 20.38 11.06 -4.81
CA HIS A 97 20.71 12.19 -3.94
C HIS A 97 19.56 12.53 -2.97
N ASP A 98 18.33 12.53 -3.47
CA ASP A 98 17.14 12.85 -2.67
C ASP A 98 16.89 11.85 -1.53
N PHE A 99 17.30 10.59 -1.69
CA PHE A 99 17.15 9.58 -0.64
C PHE A 99 18.05 9.89 0.54
N SER A 100 19.34 10.15 0.27
CA SER A 100 20.32 10.52 1.30
C SER A 100 20.02 11.85 1.98
N MET A 101 19.45 12.82 1.26
CA MET A 101 19.02 14.09 1.85
C MET A 101 17.78 13.94 2.73
N THR A 102 16.86 13.03 2.39
CA THR A 102 15.60 12.85 3.10
C THR A 102 15.78 12.07 4.40
N MET A 103 16.52 10.95 4.36
CA MET A 103 16.71 10.09 5.51
C MET A 103 17.98 9.23 5.35
N SER A 104 18.70 8.97 6.44
CA SER A 104 19.83 8.05 6.40
C SER A 104 19.38 6.62 6.08
N ARG A 105 20.22 5.87 5.35
CA ARG A 105 19.97 4.45 5.04
C ARG A 105 19.67 3.62 6.28
N ALA A 106 20.45 3.85 7.34
CA ALA A 106 20.31 3.10 8.59
C ALA A 106 18.94 3.37 9.24
N ARG A 107 18.53 4.65 9.32
CA ARG A 107 17.24 5.02 9.89
C ARG A 107 16.07 4.48 9.05
N PHE A 108 16.18 4.55 7.73
CA PHE A 108 15.20 3.97 6.82
C PHE A 108 15.00 2.47 7.06
N GLN A 109 16.10 1.72 7.16
CA GLN A 109 16.06 0.27 7.42
C GLN A 109 15.52 -0.06 8.82
N GLU A 110 15.83 0.77 9.82
CA GLU A 110 15.27 0.63 11.17
C GLU A 110 13.75 0.76 11.18
N ILE A 111 13.23 1.82 10.55
CA ILE A 111 11.77 2.05 10.44
C ILE A 111 11.13 0.93 9.62
N ARG A 112 11.65 0.64 8.43
CA ARG A 112 11.13 -0.39 7.52
C ARG A 112 11.05 -1.76 8.19
N GLY A 113 12.07 -2.13 8.96
CA GLY A 113 12.11 -3.40 9.69
C GLY A 113 11.09 -3.52 10.82
N ARG A 114 10.40 -2.43 11.15
CA ARG A 114 9.46 -2.33 12.28
C ARG A 114 8.08 -1.85 11.92
N VAL A 115 7.81 -1.56 10.65
CA VAL A 115 6.47 -1.23 10.19
C VAL A 115 5.49 -2.32 10.63
N LYS A 116 4.47 -1.91 11.37
CA LYS A 116 3.35 -2.75 11.80
C LYS A 116 2.06 -2.26 11.18
N LEU A 117 1.24 -3.20 10.73
CA LEU A 117 -0.05 -2.94 10.10
C LEU A 117 -1.23 -3.31 11.02
N HIS A 118 -0.92 -3.70 12.25
CA HIS A 118 -1.86 -4.08 13.28
C HIS A 118 -1.27 -3.75 14.67
N PRO A 119 -2.12 -3.60 15.71
CA PRO A 119 -1.69 -3.46 17.10
C PRO A 119 -0.80 -4.63 17.55
N LEU A 120 0.17 -4.38 18.43
CA LEU A 120 1.09 -5.42 18.93
C LEU A 120 0.41 -6.53 19.73
N ASP A 121 -0.70 -6.21 20.40
CA ASP A 121 -1.51 -7.13 21.21
C ASP A 121 -2.50 -7.94 20.37
N MET A 122 -2.72 -7.56 19.11
CA MET A 122 -3.58 -8.32 18.20
C MET A 122 -2.93 -9.68 17.89
N THR A 123 -3.65 -10.74 18.22
CA THR A 123 -3.25 -12.11 17.94
C THR A 123 -4.00 -12.64 16.71
N PRO A 124 -3.41 -13.57 15.94
CA PRO A 124 -4.22 -14.40 15.06
C PRO A 124 -5.29 -15.05 15.93
N GLY A 125 -6.56 -15.06 15.49
CA GLY A 125 -7.60 -15.86 16.14
C GLY A 125 -7.30 -17.37 16.04
N ASP A 126 -8.24 -18.18 15.57
CA ASP A 126 -8.05 -19.63 15.38
C ASP A 126 -6.94 -20.04 14.38
N GLY A 127 -6.08 -19.11 13.93
CA GLY A 127 -5.01 -19.37 12.95
C GLY A 127 -5.54 -19.76 11.57
N LYS A 128 -6.84 -19.57 11.31
CA LYS A 128 -7.49 -19.92 10.04
C LYS A 128 -7.13 -18.93 8.94
N ASP A 129 -7.03 -17.65 9.29
CA ASP A 129 -6.72 -16.60 8.35
C ASP A 129 -5.21 -16.27 8.34
N PRO A 130 -4.49 -16.54 7.24
CA PRO A 130 -3.06 -16.27 7.13
C PRO A 130 -2.72 -14.81 6.83
N LEU A 131 -3.70 -13.93 6.59
CA LEU A 131 -3.51 -12.51 6.28
C LEU A 131 -4.01 -11.56 7.39
N TRP A 132 -4.32 -12.08 8.58
CA TRP A 132 -4.92 -11.34 9.69
C TRP A 132 -4.17 -10.04 10.03
N HIS A 133 -2.84 -10.04 9.92
CA HIS A 133 -1.98 -8.88 10.19
C HIS A 133 -2.21 -7.70 9.23
N SER A 134 -2.83 -7.95 8.07
CA SER A 134 -3.10 -6.95 7.04
C SER A 134 -4.57 -6.55 6.95
N HIS A 135 -5.46 -7.17 7.74
CA HIS A 135 -6.90 -6.94 7.67
C HIS A 135 -7.29 -5.49 7.86
N ILE A 136 -6.73 -4.83 8.88
CA ILE A 136 -7.07 -3.44 9.18
C ILE A 136 -6.73 -2.53 7.99
N VAL A 137 -5.63 -2.81 7.29
CA VAL A 137 -5.22 -2.06 6.10
C VAL A 137 -6.14 -2.35 4.92
N LEU A 138 -6.43 -3.63 4.67
CA LEU A 138 -7.28 -4.04 3.55
C LEU A 138 -8.70 -3.49 3.71
N GLU A 139 -9.28 -3.60 4.91
CA GLU A 139 -10.62 -3.09 5.22
C GLU A 139 -10.69 -1.57 5.10
N HIS A 140 -9.68 -0.86 5.63
CA HIS A 140 -9.58 0.60 5.48
C HIS A 140 -9.54 1.00 4.00
N MET A 141 -8.70 0.35 3.20
CA MET A 141 -8.58 0.63 1.76
C MET A 141 -9.88 0.34 1.01
N GLN A 142 -10.49 -0.82 1.23
CA GLN A 142 -11.78 -1.19 0.63
C GLN A 142 -12.87 -0.17 0.96
N THR A 143 -12.94 0.25 2.23
CA THR A 143 -13.88 1.27 2.69
C THR A 143 -13.64 2.60 1.98
N LYS A 144 -12.39 3.03 1.82
CA LYS A 144 -12.05 4.28 1.12
C LYS A 144 -12.32 4.20 -0.37
N PHE A 145 -12.01 3.09 -1.03
CA PHE A 145 -12.35 2.90 -2.43
C PHE A 145 -13.87 2.99 -2.63
N ALA A 146 -14.67 2.27 -1.84
CA ALA A 146 -16.13 2.29 -1.93
C ALA A 146 -16.74 3.67 -1.64
N GLN A 147 -16.14 4.47 -0.75
CA GLN A 147 -16.60 5.83 -0.43
C GLN A 147 -16.27 6.83 -1.53
N ILE A 148 -15.07 6.75 -2.11
CA ILE A 148 -14.54 7.80 -2.99
C ILE A 148 -14.99 7.58 -4.43
N ALA A 149 -14.96 6.33 -4.91
CA ALA A 149 -15.20 6.03 -6.30
C ALA A 149 -15.76 4.63 -6.54
N THR A 150 -16.86 4.56 -7.28
CA THR A 150 -17.54 3.31 -7.66
C THR A 150 -17.41 3.12 -9.17
N PRO A 151 -17.14 1.89 -9.67
CA PRO A 151 -17.11 1.68 -11.11
C PRO A 151 -18.51 1.91 -11.68
N TYR A 152 -18.58 2.51 -12.88
CA TYR A 152 -19.82 2.68 -13.63
C TYR A 152 -19.66 2.08 -15.02
N GLY A 153 -20.61 1.23 -15.42
CA GLY A 153 -20.57 0.49 -16.68
C GLY A 153 -19.93 -0.89 -16.55
N ALA A 154 -19.31 -1.39 -17.64
CA ALA A 154 -18.72 -2.73 -17.67
C ALA A 154 -17.64 -2.88 -16.60
N SER A 155 -17.77 -3.93 -15.80
CA SER A 155 -16.84 -4.27 -14.72
C SER A 155 -16.42 -5.72 -14.88
N SER A 156 -15.17 -6.01 -14.54
CA SER A 156 -14.59 -7.34 -14.60
C SER A 156 -14.06 -7.73 -13.23
N PHE A 157 -14.36 -8.95 -12.81
CA PHE A 157 -13.63 -9.62 -11.74
C PHE A 157 -12.50 -10.40 -12.40
N ASP A 158 -11.26 -10.09 -12.02
CA ASP A 158 -10.09 -10.85 -12.45
C ASP A 158 -9.18 -11.10 -11.26
N GLU A 159 -8.39 -12.15 -11.33
CA GLU A 159 -7.40 -12.49 -10.30
C GLU A 159 -6.11 -11.68 -10.52
N CYS A 160 -5.76 -10.89 -9.52
CA CYS A 160 -4.46 -10.22 -9.44
C CYS A 160 -3.53 -11.03 -8.54
N THR A 161 -2.33 -11.31 -9.04
CA THR A 161 -1.31 -12.04 -8.29
C THR A 161 -0.22 -11.09 -7.83
N VAL A 162 -0.05 -10.97 -6.51
CA VAL A 162 1.11 -10.31 -5.91
C VAL A 162 2.20 -11.34 -5.69
N ARG A 163 3.29 -11.23 -6.45
CA ARG A 163 4.47 -12.10 -6.30
C ARG A 163 4.97 -12.03 -4.87
N THR A 164 5.23 -13.19 -4.25
CA THR A 164 5.87 -13.23 -2.94
C THR A 164 6.81 -14.42 -2.80
N LYS A 165 7.97 -14.17 -2.19
CA LYS A 165 8.89 -15.21 -1.71
C LYS A 165 8.70 -15.51 -0.22
N ALA A 166 7.74 -14.86 0.44
CA ALA A 166 7.51 -15.05 1.87
C ALA A 166 7.09 -16.49 2.19
N ARG A 167 7.45 -16.92 3.40
CA ARG A 167 6.98 -18.16 4.02
C ARG A 167 5.61 -17.88 4.66
N THR A 168 4.57 -17.89 3.85
CA THR A 168 3.19 -17.67 4.29
C THR A 168 2.26 -18.76 3.77
N ARG A 169 1.22 -19.07 4.55
CA ARG A 169 0.11 -19.96 4.17
C ARG A 169 -0.85 -19.31 3.17
N ALA A 170 -0.79 -18.00 2.99
CA ALA A 170 -1.60 -17.26 2.00
C ALA A 170 -1.10 -17.41 0.55
N LYS A 171 0.02 -18.11 0.34
CA LYS A 171 0.68 -18.24 -0.96
C LYS A 171 0.10 -19.39 -1.76
N PHE A 172 -0.31 -19.11 -3.00
CA PHE A 172 -0.81 -20.09 -3.94
C PHE A 172 0.23 -20.42 -5.02
N TYR A 173 0.12 -21.61 -5.58
CA TYR A 173 0.87 -22.04 -6.77
C TYR A 173 0.01 -21.91 -8.02
N MET A 174 0.50 -21.18 -9.02
CA MET A 174 -0.18 -20.91 -10.29
C MET A 174 0.74 -21.33 -11.45
N PRO A 175 0.61 -22.55 -11.98
CA PRO A 175 1.55 -23.07 -12.99
C PRO A 175 1.52 -22.28 -14.31
N SER A 176 0.40 -21.64 -14.64
CA SER A 176 0.18 -20.88 -15.88
C SER A 176 0.71 -19.44 -15.84
N LYS A 177 1.08 -18.92 -14.67
CA LYS A 177 1.60 -17.55 -14.54
C LYS A 177 3.14 -17.57 -14.65
N PRO A 178 3.78 -16.51 -15.21
CA PRO A 178 5.24 -16.40 -15.25
C PRO A 178 5.87 -16.53 -13.86
N GLU A 179 5.19 -15.96 -12.85
CA GLU A 179 5.52 -16.13 -11.45
C GLU A 179 4.59 -17.16 -10.83
N LYS A 180 5.14 -18.34 -10.58
CA LYS A 180 4.34 -19.49 -10.14
C LYS A 180 3.85 -19.40 -8.70
N TYR A 181 4.38 -18.47 -7.90
CA TYR A 181 4.00 -18.34 -6.49
C TYR A 181 3.65 -16.90 -6.14
N GLY A 182 2.47 -16.71 -5.54
CA GLY A 182 1.99 -15.39 -5.17
C GLY A 182 0.81 -15.44 -4.20
N ILE A 183 0.48 -14.29 -3.62
CA ILE A 183 -0.79 -14.07 -2.95
C ILE A 183 -1.78 -13.62 -4.02
N VAL A 184 -2.92 -14.29 -4.10
CA VAL A 184 -3.96 -13.97 -5.08
C VAL A 184 -5.02 -13.10 -4.39
N SER A 185 -5.40 -12.03 -5.06
CA SER A 185 -6.59 -11.24 -4.73
C SER A 185 -7.49 -11.19 -5.94
N THR A 186 -8.79 -11.03 -5.73
CA THR A 186 -9.75 -10.87 -6.82
C THR A 186 -10.26 -9.44 -6.82
N PRO A 187 -9.53 -8.48 -7.42
CA PRO A 187 -10.02 -7.12 -7.54
C PRO A 187 -11.23 -7.02 -8.46
N LEU A 188 -12.24 -6.26 -8.04
CA LEU A 188 -13.18 -5.67 -8.99
C LEU A 188 -12.46 -4.56 -9.76
N LEU A 189 -12.45 -4.68 -11.09
CA LEU A 189 -11.87 -3.70 -12.01
C LEU A 189 -12.98 -3.06 -12.85
N GLY A 190 -12.99 -1.74 -12.91
CA GLY A 190 -13.80 -0.98 -13.87
C GLY A 190 -13.12 -0.93 -15.22
N GLY A 191 -13.88 -0.68 -16.30
CA GLY A 191 -13.41 -0.74 -17.69
C GLY A 191 -12.11 0.01 -18.05
N ASN A 192 -11.62 0.91 -17.18
CA ASN A 192 -10.31 1.58 -17.33
C ASN A 192 -9.27 1.24 -16.25
N ARG A 193 -9.31 0.02 -15.70
CA ARG A 193 -8.28 -0.58 -14.81
C ARG A 193 -8.14 0.03 -13.41
N TYR A 194 -9.21 0.62 -12.89
CA TYR A 194 -9.25 1.02 -11.47
C TYR A 194 -9.61 -0.16 -10.58
N THR A 195 -8.88 -0.34 -9.48
CA THR A 195 -9.10 -1.40 -8.49
C THR A 195 -10.04 -0.91 -7.39
N PHE A 196 -11.16 -1.59 -7.19
CA PHE A 196 -12.22 -1.12 -6.29
C PHE A 196 -12.34 -1.93 -5.00
N THR A 197 -12.28 -3.24 -5.11
CA THR A 197 -12.42 -4.15 -3.98
C THR A 197 -11.52 -5.34 -4.21
N ALA A 198 -10.43 -5.45 -3.45
CA ALA A 198 -9.62 -6.67 -3.42
C ALA A 198 -10.08 -7.52 -2.24
N SER A 199 -10.93 -8.51 -2.47
CA SER A 199 -11.09 -9.58 -1.49
C SER A 199 -9.86 -10.49 -1.58
N GLY A 200 -9.23 -10.75 -0.44
CA GLY A 200 -8.26 -11.83 -0.34
C GLY A 200 -9.02 -13.14 -0.45
N THR A 201 -9.05 -13.73 -1.64
CA THR A 201 -9.70 -15.01 -1.87
C THR A 201 -8.80 -16.12 -1.31
N MET A 202 -9.15 -16.62 -0.13
CA MET A 202 -8.88 -18.03 0.17
C MET A 202 -9.85 -18.86 -0.66
N GLY A 203 -9.53 -19.03 -1.95
CA GLY A 203 -10.20 -20.02 -2.77
C GLY A 203 -9.96 -21.40 -2.16
N ARG A 204 -11.01 -22.02 -1.60
CA ARG A 204 -11.03 -23.48 -1.45
C ARG A 204 -10.80 -24.02 -2.86
N ALA A 205 -9.68 -24.69 -3.07
CA ALA A 205 -9.55 -25.58 -4.21
C ALA A 205 -10.69 -26.60 -4.08
N ILE A 206 -11.70 -26.44 -4.91
CA ILE A 206 -12.60 -27.52 -5.29
C ILE A 206 -11.72 -28.56 -5.98
N GLY A 207 -11.39 -29.60 -5.22
CA GLY A 207 -11.05 -30.90 -5.77
C GLY A 207 -12.31 -31.68 -6.08
#